data_AF-A0A223ZY54-F1
#
_entry.id   AF-A0A223ZY54-F1
#
_cell.length_a   1.000
_cell.length_b   1.000
_cell.length_c   1.000
_cell.angle_alpha   90.00
_cell.angle_beta   90.00
_cell.angle_gamma   90.00
#
_symmetry.space_group_name_H-M   'P 1'
#
loop_
_entity.id
_entity.type
_entity.pdbx_description
1 polymer ?
#
loop_
_entity_poly.entity_id
_entity_poly.type
_entity_poly.pdbx_seq_one_letter_code
_entity_poly.pdbx_strand_id
1 'polypeptide(L)'
;AIMDGVDNDLVCGAATTVRDCEGMIVTPGGIDVHVHFDSAGLCAHAISSGLTTMIGGSLGPITVGIDCGGEWNVGKMLQASEHWPMNFGFLGRGNSSKPRSLIDQLSGGCLGLKI
;
A
#
# COMPACT_ATOMS: atom_id res chain seq x y z
N ALA A 1 18.30 30.10 23.84
CA ALA A 1 18.36 28.63 23.70
C ALA A 1 19.51 28.13 24.56
N ILE A 2 19.40 26.93 25.14
CA ILE A 2 20.48 26.30 25.94
C ILE A 2 21.36 25.33 25.12
N MET A 3 20.96 25.06 23.87
CA MET A 3 21.69 24.23 22.91
C MET A 3 21.93 25.06 21.64
N ASP A 4 23.12 24.91 21.05
CA ASP A 4 23.48 25.55 19.80
C ASP A 4 22.94 24.76 18.60
N GLY A 5 22.58 25.46 17.50
CA GLY A 5 22.29 24.83 16.21
C GLY A 5 20.98 24.03 16.09
N VAL A 6 20.04 24.18 17.02
CA VAL A 6 18.71 23.54 16.92
C VAL A 6 17.90 24.18 15.78
N ASP A 7 17.41 23.35 14.85
CA ASP A 7 16.53 23.79 13.76
C ASP A 7 15.16 24.24 14.31
N ASN A 8 14.59 25.30 13.73
CA ASN A 8 13.29 25.83 14.14
C ASN A 8 12.14 24.83 13.93
N ASP A 9 12.27 23.91 12.97
CA ASP A 9 11.27 22.88 12.67
C ASP A 9 11.47 21.59 13.49
N LEU A 10 12.52 21.51 14.33
CA LEU A 10 12.89 20.31 15.11
C LEU A 10 12.90 20.53 16.63
N VAL A 11 12.04 21.42 17.13
CA VAL A 11 11.94 21.71 18.57
C VAL A 11 11.25 20.56 19.32
N CYS A 12 11.95 19.94 20.26
CA CYS A 12 11.37 19.00 21.22
C CYS A 12 10.68 19.75 22.38
N GLY A 13 9.36 19.68 22.43
CA GLY A 13 8.54 20.34 23.45
C GLY A 13 7.73 19.36 24.31
N ALA A 14 6.81 19.89 25.10
CA ALA A 14 5.95 19.07 25.99
C ALA A 14 5.04 18.08 25.23
N ALA A 15 4.79 18.31 23.95
CA ALA A 15 3.95 17.46 23.09
C ALA A 15 4.74 16.51 22.18
N THR A 16 6.08 16.42 22.35
CA THR A 16 6.93 15.58 21.51
C THR A 16 7.10 14.19 22.11
N THR A 17 6.66 13.15 21.39
CA THR A 17 6.96 11.75 21.75
C THR A 17 8.30 11.34 21.17
N VAL A 18 9.18 10.78 22.00
CA VAL A 18 10.53 10.36 21.60
C VAL A 18 10.58 8.85 21.38
N ARG A 19 11.21 8.44 20.28
CA ARG A 19 11.64 7.05 20.05
C ARG A 19 13.16 7.02 19.99
N ASP A 20 13.78 6.29 20.91
CA ASP A 20 15.22 6.08 20.89
C ASP A 20 15.60 5.10 19.76
N CYS A 21 16.60 5.50 18.99
CA CYS A 21 17.16 4.80 17.83
C CYS A 21 18.71 4.81 17.85
N GLU A 22 19.35 5.11 18.98
CA GLU A 22 20.82 5.08 19.08
C GLU A 22 21.36 3.68 18.70
N GLY A 23 22.37 3.65 17.82
CA GLY A 23 22.95 2.41 17.31
C GLY A 23 22.08 1.63 16.32
N MET A 24 20.90 2.13 15.95
CA MET A 24 20.01 1.51 14.97
C MET A 24 20.19 2.08 13.56
N ILE A 25 19.79 1.29 12.55
CA ILE A 25 19.62 1.76 11.18
C ILE A 25 18.13 1.98 10.94
N VAL A 26 17.77 3.19 10.49
CA VAL A 26 16.40 3.52 10.07
C VAL A 26 16.38 3.59 8.55
N THR A 27 15.47 2.84 7.93
CA THR A 27 15.23 2.88 6.48
C THR A 27 13.80 3.34 6.20
N PRO A 28 13.51 3.83 4.99
CA PRO A 28 12.14 3.89 4.51
C PRO A 28 11.48 2.51 4.58
N GLY A 29 10.17 2.48 4.75
CA GLY A 29 9.41 1.25 4.60
C GLY A 29 9.47 0.75 3.15
N GLY A 30 9.58 -0.56 2.97
CA GLY A 30 9.63 -1.16 1.63
C GLY A 30 8.30 -1.04 0.89
N ILE A 31 8.39 -1.01 -0.44
CA ILE A 31 7.25 -0.95 -1.36
C ILE A 31 7.31 -2.19 -2.24
N ASP A 32 6.34 -3.10 -2.09
CA ASP A 32 6.18 -4.23 -2.99
C ASP A 32 5.17 -3.85 -4.08
N VAL A 33 5.61 -3.94 -5.34
CA VAL A 33 4.83 -3.54 -6.52
C VAL A 33 4.31 -4.74 -7.32
N HIS A 34 4.49 -5.96 -6.80
CA HIS A 34 4.04 -7.19 -7.43
C HIS A 34 3.33 -8.11 -6.43
N VAL A 35 2.28 -7.59 -5.80
CA VAL A 35 1.54 -8.34 -4.77
C VAL A 35 0.34 -9.08 -5.33
N HIS A 36 0.30 -10.40 -5.12
CA HIS A 36 -0.91 -11.20 -5.32
C HIS A 36 -1.66 -11.29 -3.98
N PHE A 37 -2.84 -10.68 -3.90
CA PHE A 37 -3.64 -10.64 -2.65
C PHE A 37 -4.44 -11.95 -2.43
N ASP A 38 -3.73 -13.07 -2.30
CA ASP A 38 -4.34 -14.40 -2.19
C ASP A 38 -4.74 -14.78 -0.77
N SER A 39 -4.21 -14.07 0.23
CA SER A 39 -4.54 -14.30 1.63
C SER A 39 -4.49 -12.98 2.40
N ALA A 40 -5.48 -12.77 3.27
CA ALA A 40 -5.46 -11.65 4.21
C ALA A 40 -4.23 -11.72 5.14
N GLY A 41 -3.74 -12.93 5.45
CA GLY A 41 -2.54 -13.12 6.27
C GLY A 41 -1.25 -12.58 5.64
N LEU A 42 -1.22 -12.37 4.32
CA LEU A 42 -0.06 -11.81 3.62
C LEU A 42 0.33 -10.43 4.16
N CYS A 43 -0.64 -9.60 4.58
CA CYS A 43 -0.39 -8.26 5.12
C CYS A 43 0.47 -8.31 6.39
N ALA A 44 0.21 -9.29 7.27
CA ALA A 44 0.99 -9.49 8.49
C ALA A 44 2.43 -9.93 8.18
N HIS A 45 2.62 -10.77 7.15
CA HIS A 45 3.96 -11.15 6.70
C HIS A 45 4.72 -9.96 6.10
N ALA A 46 4.05 -9.15 5.26
CA ALA A 46 4.66 -7.98 4.62
C ALA A 46 5.14 -6.94 5.65
N ILE A 47 4.30 -6.57 6.62
CA ILE A 47 4.71 -5.59 7.64
C ILE A 47 5.84 -6.13 8.53
N SER A 48 5.84 -7.44 8.83
CA SER A 48 6.91 -8.07 9.63
C SER A 48 8.27 -8.08 8.93
N SER A 49 8.31 -8.00 7.59
CA SER A 49 9.54 -7.92 6.81
C SER A 49 9.98 -6.48 6.49
N GLY A 50 9.28 -5.48 7.02
CA GLY A 50 9.58 -4.06 6.80
C GLY A 50 8.93 -3.45 5.56
N LEU A 51 8.00 -4.16 4.90
CA LEU A 51 7.15 -3.54 3.87
C LEU A 51 6.08 -2.67 4.52
N THR A 52 5.76 -1.55 3.89
CA THR A 52 4.71 -0.62 4.35
C THR A 52 3.69 -0.31 3.27
N THR A 53 3.99 -0.67 2.02
CA THR A 53 3.13 -0.42 0.85
C THR A 53 3.06 -1.67 -0.02
N MET A 54 1.84 -2.03 -0.42
CA MET A 54 1.55 -3.22 -1.23
C MET A 54 0.74 -2.81 -2.46
N ILE A 55 1.30 -2.98 -3.65
CA ILE A 55 0.65 -2.67 -4.93
C ILE A 55 0.49 -3.95 -5.73
N GLY A 56 -0.73 -4.21 -6.20
CA GLY A 56 -1.05 -5.42 -6.94
C GLY A 56 -2.54 -5.66 -7.07
N GLY A 57 -2.98 -6.91 -7.05
CA GLY A 57 -4.38 -7.28 -7.28
C GLY A 57 -4.63 -8.74 -6.93
N SER A 58 -5.90 -9.12 -6.86
CA SER A 58 -6.49 -10.45 -6.60
C SER A 58 -7.75 -10.23 -5.75
N LEU A 59 -8.59 -11.25 -5.57
CA LEU A 59 -9.82 -11.22 -4.77
C LEU A 59 -9.79 -12.29 -3.67
N GLY A 60 -8.58 -12.66 -3.22
CA GLY A 60 -8.34 -13.85 -2.42
C GLY A 60 -7.95 -15.05 -3.28
N PRO A 61 -7.96 -16.28 -2.72
CA PRO A 61 -7.34 -17.45 -3.32
C PRO A 61 -8.21 -18.06 -4.44
N ILE A 62 -8.44 -17.30 -5.50
CA ILE A 62 -9.26 -17.70 -6.66
C ILE A 62 -8.38 -18.12 -7.83
N THR A 63 -7.35 -17.33 -8.15
CA THR A 63 -6.49 -17.50 -9.34
C THR A 63 -5.17 -16.75 -9.16
N VAL A 64 -4.22 -16.94 -10.09
CA VAL A 64 -2.85 -16.34 -10.11
C VAL A 64 -2.80 -14.88 -10.60
N GLY A 65 -3.93 -14.21 -10.65
CA GLY A 65 -4.02 -12.87 -11.25
C GLY A 65 -3.63 -11.78 -10.26
N ILE A 66 -2.66 -10.94 -10.63
CA ILE A 66 -2.35 -9.68 -9.93
C ILE A 66 -3.30 -8.54 -10.37
N ASP A 67 -4.55 -8.87 -10.67
CA ASP A 67 -5.61 -7.94 -11.04
C ASP A 67 -6.87 -8.15 -10.19
N CYS A 68 -7.56 -7.06 -9.86
CA CYS A 68 -8.89 -7.06 -9.24
C CYS A 68 -9.92 -6.50 -10.22
N GLY A 69 -9.96 -7.08 -11.43
CA GLY A 69 -10.63 -6.44 -12.56
C GLY A 69 -12.13 -6.17 -12.36
N GLY A 70 -12.57 -4.96 -12.70
CA GLY A 70 -13.95 -4.48 -12.58
C GLY A 70 -14.15 -3.50 -11.43
N GLU A 71 -14.99 -2.47 -11.63
CA GLU A 71 -15.28 -1.42 -10.64
C GLU A 71 -15.75 -1.98 -9.28
N TRP A 72 -16.63 -2.98 -9.31
CA TRP A 72 -17.13 -3.60 -8.08
C TRP A 72 -16.03 -4.32 -7.30
N ASN A 73 -15.14 -5.02 -8.01
CA ASN A 73 -14.05 -5.81 -7.44
C ASN A 73 -13.02 -4.92 -6.75
N VAL A 74 -12.56 -3.86 -7.43
CA VAL A 74 -11.65 -2.89 -6.81
C VAL A 74 -12.31 -2.16 -5.63
N GLY A 75 -13.59 -1.82 -5.74
CA GLY A 75 -14.34 -1.23 -4.63
C GLY A 75 -14.40 -2.13 -3.39
N LYS A 76 -14.50 -3.46 -3.58
CA LYS A 76 -14.44 -4.42 -2.48
C LYS A 76 -13.04 -4.57 -1.89
N MET A 77 -12.00 -4.55 -2.72
CA MET A 77 -10.63 -4.58 -2.23
C MET A 77 -10.29 -3.32 -1.43
N LEU A 78 -10.74 -2.15 -1.86
CA LEU A 78 -10.61 -0.89 -1.10
C LEU A 78 -11.30 -0.97 0.27
N GLN A 79 -12.53 -1.51 0.32
CA GLN A 79 -13.23 -1.73 1.60
C GLN A 79 -12.48 -2.72 2.50
N ALA A 80 -11.90 -3.77 1.93
CA ALA A 80 -11.14 -4.77 2.70
C ALA A 80 -9.81 -4.23 3.23
N SER A 81 -9.15 -3.31 2.49
CA SER A 81 -7.88 -2.72 2.93
C SER A 81 -8.01 -1.83 4.17
N GLU A 82 -9.18 -1.28 4.46
CA GLU A 82 -9.43 -0.46 5.67
C GLU A 82 -9.14 -1.21 6.98
N HIS A 83 -9.08 -2.55 6.95
CA HIS A 83 -8.72 -3.36 8.12
C HIS A 83 -7.23 -3.29 8.49
N TRP A 84 -6.35 -2.91 7.55
CA TRP A 84 -4.90 -3.08 7.69
C TRP A 84 -4.17 -1.74 7.81
N PRO A 85 -3.18 -1.63 8.71
CA PRO A 85 -2.37 -0.41 8.87
C PRO A 85 -1.24 -0.36 7.83
N MET A 86 -1.61 -0.44 6.55
CA MET A 86 -0.70 -0.54 5.41
C MET A 86 -1.20 0.34 4.26
N ASN A 87 -0.29 0.80 3.40
CA ASN A 87 -0.69 1.48 2.18
C ASN A 87 -1.01 0.45 1.08
N PHE A 88 -2.07 0.68 0.31
CA PHE A 88 -2.49 -0.21 -0.78
C PHE A 88 -2.63 0.53 -2.11
N GLY A 89 -2.35 -0.19 -3.20
CA GLY A 89 -2.69 0.22 -4.55
C GLY A 89 -3.19 -0.97 -5.37
N PHE A 90 -4.35 -0.85 -5.98
CA PHE A 90 -5.00 -1.97 -6.67
C PHE A 90 -4.92 -1.83 -8.19
N LEU A 91 -4.51 -2.90 -8.88
CA LEU A 91 -4.42 -2.99 -10.32
C LEU A 91 -5.68 -3.63 -10.91
N GLY A 92 -6.23 -3.02 -11.95
CA GLY A 92 -7.30 -3.59 -12.76
C GLY A 92 -6.76 -4.49 -13.87
N ARG A 93 -7.67 -5.10 -14.62
CA ARG A 93 -7.32 -5.96 -15.76
C ARG A 93 -7.06 -5.13 -17.01
N GLY A 94 -5.84 -5.24 -17.54
CA GLY A 94 -5.40 -4.57 -18.77
C GLY A 94 -5.67 -5.37 -20.05
N ASN A 95 -5.99 -6.65 -19.94
CA ASN A 95 -6.21 -7.56 -21.07
C ASN A 95 -7.58 -7.30 -21.72
N SER A 96 -7.68 -6.22 -22.50
CA SER A 96 -8.88 -5.89 -23.28
C SER A 96 -8.51 -5.30 -24.63
N SER A 97 -9.22 -5.71 -25.68
CA SER A 97 -9.13 -5.10 -27.01
C SER A 97 -10.05 -3.88 -27.16
N LYS A 98 -10.79 -3.48 -26.11
CA LYS A 98 -11.72 -2.35 -26.13
C LYS A 98 -11.39 -1.38 -24.99
N PRO A 99 -11.30 -0.06 -25.25
CA PRO A 99 -10.86 0.91 -24.24
C PRO A 99 -11.85 1.11 -23.09
N ARG A 100 -13.16 0.95 -23.35
CA ARG A 100 -14.20 1.28 -22.35
C ARG A 100 -14.02 0.50 -21.04
N SER A 101 -13.80 -0.81 -21.12
CA SER A 101 -13.61 -1.66 -19.95
C SER A 101 -12.37 -1.29 -19.13
N LEU A 102 -11.36 -0.65 -19.74
CA LEU A 102 -10.15 -0.20 -19.03
C LEU A 102 -10.45 1.08 -18.24
N ILE A 103 -11.18 2.02 -18.84
CA ILE A 103 -11.55 3.31 -18.24
C ILE A 103 -12.51 3.12 -17.06
N ASP A 104 -13.46 2.20 -17.16
CA ASP A 104 -14.42 1.89 -16.10
C ASP A 104 -13.67 1.47 -14.82
N GLN A 105 -12.75 0.51 -14.91
CA GLN A 105 -11.97 0.02 -13.76
C GLN A 105 -11.12 1.12 -13.09
N LEU A 106 -10.49 1.98 -13.90
CA LEU A 106 -9.74 3.14 -13.39
C LEU A 106 -10.67 4.12 -12.66
N SER A 107 -11.86 4.38 -13.20
CA SER A 107 -12.87 5.23 -12.58
C SER A 107 -13.40 4.65 -11.26
N GLY A 108 -13.39 3.31 -11.13
CA GLY A 108 -13.72 2.59 -9.91
C GLY A 108 -12.65 2.62 -8.81
N GLY A 109 -11.47 3.19 -9.08
CA GLY A 109 -10.40 3.35 -8.09
C GLY A 109 -9.17 2.47 -8.31
N CYS A 110 -9.03 1.80 -9.45
CA CYS A 110 -7.75 1.16 -9.79
C CYS A 110 -6.64 2.21 -9.95
N LEU A 111 -5.48 1.94 -9.34
CA LEU A 111 -4.26 2.75 -9.48
C LEU A 111 -3.61 2.58 -10.86
N GLY A 112 -3.81 1.42 -11.48
CA GLY A 112 -3.22 1.06 -12.76
C GLY A 112 -3.82 -0.23 -13.32
N LEU A 113 -3.19 -0.78 -14.36
CA LEU A 113 -3.65 -1.99 -15.04
C LEU A 113 -2.50 -3.00 -15.17
N LYS A 114 -2.82 -4.29 -15.05
CA LYS A 114 -1.90 -5.39 -15.34
C LYS A 114 -2.26 -6.06 -16.67
N ILE A 115 -1.25 -6.33 -17.50
CA ILE A 115 -1.35 -7.21 -18.68
C ILE A 115 -0.73 -8.56 -18.36
#